data_AF-A0A1M5IQS3-F1
#
_entry.id   AF-A0A1M5IQS3-F1
#
_cell.length_a   1.000
_cell.length_b   1.000
_cell.length_c   1.000
_cell.angle_alpha   90.00
_cell.angle_beta   90.00
_cell.angle_gamma   90.00
#
_symmetry.space_group_name_H-M   'P 1'
#
loop_
_entity.id
_entity.type
_entity.pdbx_description
1 polymer ?
#
loop_
_entity_poly.entity_id
_entity_poly.type
_entity_poly.pdbx_seq_one_letter_code
_entity_poly.pdbx_strand_id
1 'polypeptide(L)' 'MDQIIDRIMNSTEIGAILDNKSREEIRAKIANYIGTLSSAGKSDANELIEYGLAYLRALREAPDSRYTGC' A
#
# COMPACT_ATOMS: atom_id res chain seq x y z
N MET A 1 -11.28 -7.62 -6.29
CA MET A 1 -10.27 -6.58 -6.10
C MET A 1 -10.63 -5.60 -5.00
N ASP A 2 -11.79 -4.94 -5.04
CA ASP A 2 -12.14 -3.92 -4.04
C ASP A 2 -12.13 -4.46 -2.60
N GLN A 3 -12.58 -5.70 -2.37
CA GLN A 3 -12.50 -6.37 -1.06
C GLN A 3 -11.05 -6.56 -0.54
N ILE A 4 -10.09 -6.77 -1.43
CA ILE A 4 -8.67 -6.89 -1.07
C ILE A 4 -8.13 -5.53 -0.64
N ILE A 5 -8.46 -4.50 -1.42
CA ILE A 5 -8.06 -3.11 -1.16
C ILE A 5 -8.68 -2.61 0.15
N ASP A 6 -9.96 -2.92 0.40
CA ASP A 6 -10.66 -2.56 1.63
C ASP A 6 -10.05 -3.26 2.85
N ARG A 7 -9.71 -4.54 2.72
CA ARG A 7 -9.03 -5.29 3.79
C ARG A 7 -7.64 -4.74 4.10
N ILE A 8 -6.88 -4.35 3.07
CA ILE A 8 -5.60 -3.65 3.24
C ILE A 8 -5.85 -2.28 3.89
N MET A 9 -6.86 -1.51 3.46
CA MET A 9 -7.22 -0.20 4.03
C MET A 9 -7.70 -0.26 5.48
N ASN A 10 -8.34 -1.36 5.89
CA ASN A 10 -8.80 -1.58 7.25
C ASN A 10 -7.68 -2.11 8.17
N SER A 11 -6.50 -2.42 7.61
CA SER A 11 -5.35 -2.89 8.37
C SER A 11 -4.80 -1.78 9.26
N THR A 12 -4.38 -2.13 10.48
CA THR A 12 -3.80 -1.18 11.45
C THR A 12 -2.55 -0.46 10.93
N GLU A 13 -1.86 -1.02 9.93
CA GLU A 13 -0.69 -0.43 9.29
C GLU A 13 -1.02 0.84 8.48
N ILE A 14 -2.25 0.99 7.99
CA ILE A 14 -2.72 2.19 7.27
C ILE A 14 -2.78 3.40 8.18
N GLY A 15 -3.18 3.23 9.44
CA GLY A 15 -3.39 4.34 10.38
C GLY A 15 -2.16 5.25 10.52
N ALA A 16 -0.97 4.65 10.55
CA ALA A 16 0.30 5.39 10.63
C ALA A 16 0.67 6.09 9.31
N ILE A 17 0.19 5.60 8.16
CA ILE A 17 0.50 6.16 6.84
C ILE A 17 -0.50 7.28 6.48
N LEU A 18 -1.75 7.16 6.95
CA LEU A 18 -2.78 8.19 6.79
C LEU A 18 -2.44 9.50 7.51
N ASP A 19 -1.63 9.43 8.58
CA ASP A 19 -1.14 10.61 9.28
C ASP A 19 -0.35 11.56 8.36
N ASN A 20 0.31 11.01 7.34
CA ASN A 20 1.09 11.76 6.36
C ASN A 20 0.42 11.88 4.97
N LYS A 21 -0.56 11.03 4.63
CA LYS A 21 -1.19 11.01 3.29
C LYS A 21 -2.70 10.83 3.35
N SER A 22 -3.42 11.44 2.42
CA SER A 22 -4.88 11.26 2.31
C SER A 22 -5.26 9.80 2.05
N ARG A 23 -6.35 9.36 2.67
CA ARG A 23 -6.90 8.00 2.53
C ARG A 23 -7.19 7.63 1.08
N GLU A 24 -7.63 8.59 0.28
CA GLU A 24 -7.90 8.41 -1.14
C GLU A 24 -6.61 8.19 -1.96
N GLU A 25 -5.53 8.90 -1.64
CA GLU A 25 -4.22 8.72 -2.28
C GLU A 25 -3.65 7.33 -2.02
N ILE A 26 -3.73 6.87 -0.76
CA ILE A 26 -3.28 5.52 -0.39
C ILE A 26 -4.11 4.47 -1.11
N ARG A 27 -5.44 4.64 -1.15
CA ARG A 27 -6.33 3.74 -1.89
C ARG A 27 -5.96 3.66 -3.37
N ALA A 28 -5.74 4.80 -4.02
CA ALA A 28 -5.37 4.86 -5.44
C ALA A 28 -4.02 4.16 -5.70
N LYS A 29 -3.03 4.36 -4.84
CA LYS A 29 -1.72 3.70 -4.94
C LYS A 29 -1.82 2.18 -4.79
N ILE A 30 -2.55 1.70 -3.78
CA ILE A 30 -2.78 0.26 -3.58
C ILE A 30 -3.53 -0.31 -4.78
N ALA A 31 -4.62 0.34 -5.24
CA ALA A 31 -5.40 -0.13 -6.38
C ALA A 31 -4.54 -0.29 -7.65
N ASN A 32 -3.69 0.69 -7.94
CA ASN A 32 -2.76 0.64 -9.08
C ASN A 32 -1.73 -0.49 -8.93
N TYR A 33 -1.16 -0.65 -7.73
CA TYR A 33 -0.16 -1.69 -7.45
C TYR A 33 -0.75 -3.11 -7.55
N ILE A 34 -1.90 -3.34 -6.91
CA ILE A 34 -2.65 -4.60 -7.00
C ILE A 34 -3.12 -4.87 -8.43
N GLY A 35 -3.55 -3.84 -9.17
CA GLY A 35 -3.89 -3.94 -10.58
C GLY A 35 -2.70 -4.41 -11.43
N THR A 36 -1.51 -3.85 -11.18
CA THR A 36 -0.27 -4.25 -11.86
C THR A 36 0.09 -5.72 -11.56
N LEU A 37 0.00 -6.13 -10.29
CA LEU A 37 0.25 -7.53 -9.90
C LEU A 37 -0.77 -8.50 -10.55
N SER A 38 -2.04 -8.11 -10.58
CA SER A 38 -3.08 -8.89 -11.24
C SER A 38 -2.84 -9.03 -12.74
N SER A 39 -2.41 -7.97 -13.41
CA SER A 39 -2.00 -8.03 -14.83
C SER A 39 -0.76 -8.88 -15.05
N ALA A 40 0.13 -8.98 -14.06
CA ALA A 40 1.30 -9.85 -14.09
C ALA A 40 0.99 -11.34 -13.82
N GLY A 41 -0.29 -11.70 -13.64
CA GLY A 41 -0.72 -13.08 -13.40
C GLY A 41 -0.83 -13.47 -11.92
N LYS A 42 -0.65 -12.53 -10.98
CA LYS A 42 -0.91 -12.76 -9.56
C LYS A 42 -2.37 -12.47 -9.23
N SER A 43 -3.16 -13.52 -9.14
CA SER A 43 -4.59 -13.48 -8.83
C SER A 43 -4.93 -14.03 -7.45
N ASP A 44 -3.95 -14.50 -6.68
CA ASP A 44 -4.19 -15.04 -5.34
C ASP A 44 -4.49 -13.90 -4.35
N ALA A 45 -5.65 -14.00 -3.69
CA ALA A 45 -6.13 -12.94 -2.81
C ALA A 45 -5.24 -12.78 -1.57
N ASN A 46 -4.64 -13.86 -1.06
CA ASN A 46 -3.78 -13.79 0.12
C ASN A 46 -2.45 -13.12 -0.24
N GLU A 47 -1.85 -13.54 -1.36
CA GLU A 47 -0.64 -12.91 -1.88
C GLU A 47 -0.82 -11.42 -2.15
N LEU A 48 -1.93 -11.02 -2.78
CA LEU A 48 -2.20 -9.61 -3.07
C LEU A 48 -2.33 -8.78 -1.79
N ILE A 49 -2.89 -9.33 -0.72
CA ILE A 49 -2.93 -8.68 0.59
C ILE A 49 -1.51 -8.54 1.16
N GLU A 50 -0.70 -9.60 1.13
CA GLU A 50 0.68 -9.59 1.61
C GLU A 50 1.54 -8.58 0.86
N TYR A 51 1.46 -8.56 -0.48
CA TYR A 51 2.18 -7.57 -1.30
C TYR A 51 1.68 -6.14 -1.02
N GLY A 52 0.38 -5.94 -0.83
CA GLY A 52 -0.19 -4.64 -0.49
C GLY A 52 0.31 -4.11 0.86
N LEU A 53 0.37 -4.97 1.88
CA LEU A 53 0.92 -4.65 3.19
C LEU A 53 2.43 -4.37 3.14
N ALA A 54 3.19 -5.18 2.39
CA ALA A 54 4.61 -4.95 2.18
C ALA A 54 4.88 -3.61 1.48
N TYR A 55 4.05 -3.25 0.49
CA TYR A 55 4.11 -1.95 -0.18
C TYR A 55 3.81 -0.79 0.77
N LEU A 56 2.83 -0.95 1.67
CA LEU A 56 2.54 0.04 2.71
C LEU A 56 3.69 0.22 3.71
N ARG A 57 4.31 -0.87 4.14
CA ARG A 57 5.52 -0.81 4.97
C ARG A 57 6.62 -0.05 4.24
N ALA A 58 6.86 -0.37 2.97
CA ALA A 58 7.85 0.35 2.17
C ALA A 58 7.49 1.84 2.00
N LEU A 59 6.21 2.23 1.92
CA LEU A 59 5.80 3.63 1.89
C LEU A 59 6.01 4.36 3.23
N ARG A 60 5.86 3.66 4.36
CA ARG A 60 6.16 4.17 5.69
C ARG A 60 7.66 4.30 5.91
N GLU A 61 8.41 3.30 5.45
CA GLU A 61 9.85 3.17 5.67
C GLU A 61 10.67 3.93 4.64
N ALA A 62 10.12 4.21 3.46
CA ALA A 62 10.65 5.19 2.53
C ALA A 62 10.64 6.52 3.28
N PRO A 63 11.79 6.91 3.88
CA PRO A 63 11.85 8.15 4.59
C PRO A 63 11.60 9.19 3.51
N ASP A 64 10.79 10.19 3.83
CA ASP A 64 10.93 11.48 3.18
C ASP A 64 12.44 11.71 3.06
N SER A 65 12.98 11.66 1.84
CA SER A 65 14.41 11.81 1.57
C SER A 65 14.78 13.29 1.77
N ARG A 66 14.37 13.86 2.89
CA ARG A 66 15.14 14.80 3.69
C ARG A 66 16.34 14.06 4.22
N TYR A 67 17.20 13.72 3.28
CA TYR A 67 18.63 13.62 3.49
C TYR A 67 19.05 14.96 4.12
N THR A 68 18.94 15.07 5.43
CA THR A 68 19.76 15.96 6.25
C THR A 68 21.17 15.39 6.19
N GLY A 69 21.80 15.52 5.03
CA GLY A 69 23.21 15.29 4.85
C GLY A 69 23.95 16.60 5.06
N CYS A 70 24.51 16.71 6.26
CA CYS A 70 25.62 17.57 6.68
C CYS A 70 25.50 19.09 6.49
#